data_AF-A0A9Q3JGJ6-F1
#
_entry.id   AF-A0A9Q3JGJ6-F1
#
_cell.length_a   1.000
_cell.length_b   1.000
_cell.length_c   1.000
_cell.angle_alpha   90.00
_cell.angle_beta   90.00
_cell.angle_gamma   90.00
#
_symmetry.space_group_name_H-M   'P 1'
#
loop_
_entity.id
_entity.type
_entity.pdbx_description
1 polymer ?
#
loop_
_entity_poly.entity_id
_entity_poly.type
_entity_poly.pdbx_seq_one_letter_code
_entity_poly.pdbx_strand_id
1 'polypeptide(L)'
;MLNVERPYPPLLRRPAYPASPRAREALETHIHELMTLGVLRKAGHNEEVEVTTPVIITWHNDKSRMVGDFRALNTYTIPDRYPIPRIHENLTQLSKARFITSMDALKGFH
;
A
#
# COMPACT_ATOMS: atom_id res chain seq x y z
N MET A 1 8.68 -9.68 6.48
CA MET A 1 9.50 -9.55 7.71
C MET A 1 10.54 -8.46 7.47
N LEU A 2 10.81 -7.60 8.46
CA LEU A 2 11.89 -6.61 8.37
C LEU A 2 13.24 -7.32 8.58
N ASN A 3 14.28 -6.86 7.89
CA ASN A 3 15.64 -7.39 7.99
C ASN A 3 16.51 -6.62 9.00
N VAL A 4 15.91 -5.75 9.82
CA VAL A 4 16.57 -4.91 10.82
C VAL A 4 15.94 -5.10 12.20
N GLU A 5 16.78 -5.09 13.21
CA GLU A 5 16.38 -5.16 14.62
C GLU A 5 16.23 -3.77 15.24
N ARG A 6 15.57 -3.69 16.39
CA ARG A 6 15.43 -2.42 17.13
C ARG A 6 16.79 -2.01 17.75
N PRO A 7 17.12 -0.71 17.82
CA PRO A 7 16.32 0.42 17.35
C PRO A 7 16.36 0.58 15.82
N TYR A 8 15.19 0.84 15.23
CA TYR A 8 15.08 1.02 13.78
C TYR A 8 15.86 2.25 13.27
N PRO A 9 16.43 2.18 12.05
CA PRO A 9 17.17 3.29 11.48
C PRO A 9 16.31 4.56 11.35
N PRO A 10 16.88 5.77 11.52
CA PRO A 10 16.15 7.04 11.37
C PRO A 10 15.45 7.19 10.02
N LEU A 11 15.93 6.51 8.98
CA LEU A 11 15.32 6.49 7.65
C LEU A 11 13.89 5.93 7.63
N LEU A 12 13.51 5.11 8.63
CA LEU A 12 12.16 4.61 8.82
C LEU A 12 11.25 5.59 9.58
N ARG A 13 11.77 6.71 10.08
CA ARG A 13 11.01 7.79 10.74
C ARG A 13 10.94 9.00 9.82
N ARG A 14 10.07 8.94 8.82
CA ARG A 14 9.93 10.00 7.83
C ARG A 14 8.79 10.96 8.22
N PRO A 15 9.01 12.29 8.15
CA PRO A 15 7.96 13.28 8.39
C PRO A 15 6.95 13.29 7.24
N ALA A 16 5.74 13.77 7.52
CA ALA A 16 4.72 13.99 6.49
C ALA A 16 5.19 15.04 5.46
N TYR A 17 4.83 14.84 4.20
CA TYR A 17 5.10 15.83 3.17
C TYR A 17 4.12 17.02 3.30
N PRO A 18 4.55 18.24 2.95
CA PRO A 18 3.64 19.36 2.84
C PRO A 18 2.59 19.08 1.76
N ALA A 19 1.32 19.25 2.12
CA ALA A 19 0.17 19.02 1.23
C ALA A 19 -0.53 20.34 0.91
N SER A 20 -0.96 20.52 -0.35
CA SER A 20 -1.82 21.64 -0.73
C SER A 20 -3.20 21.53 -0.08
N PRO A 21 -3.98 22.62 0.04
CA PRO A 21 -5.31 22.57 0.64
C PRO A 21 -6.23 21.51 0.00
N ARG A 22 -6.24 21.43 -1.34
CA ARG A 22 -6.98 20.41 -2.11
C ARG A 22 -6.51 18.98 -1.80
N ALA A 23 -5.21 18.77 -1.64
CA ALA A 23 -4.67 17.46 -1.28
C ALA A 23 -5.03 17.08 0.17
N ARG A 24 -5.05 18.05 1.08
CA ARG A 24 -5.42 17.82 2.49
C ARG A 24 -6.87 17.40 2.64
N GLU A 25 -7.79 18.06 1.94
CA GLU A 25 -9.20 17.69 1.90
C GLU A 25 -9.39 16.25 1.39
N ALA A 26 -8.77 15.91 0.25
CA ALA A 26 -8.81 14.56 -0.28
C ALA A 26 -8.21 13.53 0.69
N LEU A 27 -7.10 13.87 1.37
CA LEU A 27 -6.47 13.01 2.37
C LEU A 27 -7.42 12.72 3.54
N GLU A 28 -8.12 13.74 4.05
CA GLU A 28 -9.09 13.60 5.14
C GLU A 28 -10.26 12.69 4.72
N THR A 29 -10.78 12.84 3.50
CA THR A 29 -11.81 11.94 2.94
C THR A 29 -11.33 10.49 2.90
N HIS A 30 -10.16 10.23 2.29
CA HIS A 30 -9.60 8.87 2.17
C HIS A 30 -9.31 8.24 3.54
N ILE A 31 -8.79 9.02 4.49
CA ILE A 31 -8.53 8.53 5.86
C ILE A 31 -9.85 8.14 6.53
N HIS A 32 -10.90 8.95 6.39
CA HIS A 32 -12.19 8.65 7.01
C HIS A 32 -12.84 7.39 6.43
N GLU A 33 -12.79 7.21 5.11
CA GLU A 33 -13.26 6.00 4.45
C GLU A 33 -12.51 4.76 4.93
N LEU A 34 -11.18 4.81 4.98
CA LEU A 34 -10.35 3.70 5.44
C LEU A 34 -10.53 3.40 6.94
N MET A 35 -10.80 4.41 7.76
CA MET A 35 -11.17 4.22 9.16
C MET A 35 -12.54 3.52 9.28
N THR A 36 -13.50 3.89 8.44
CA THR A 36 -14.85 3.30 8.43
C THR A 36 -14.82 1.84 7.97
N LEU A 37 -13.96 1.52 7.01
CA LEU A 37 -13.70 0.15 6.56
C LEU A 37 -12.91 -0.69 7.58
N GLY A 38 -12.42 -0.10 8.67
CA GLY A 38 -11.61 -0.78 9.69
C GLY A 38 -10.18 -1.08 9.25
N VAL A 39 -9.73 -0.54 8.11
CA VAL A 39 -8.38 -0.72 7.56
C VAL A 39 -7.35 0.14 8.32
N LEU A 40 -7.75 1.34 8.74
CA LEU A 40 -6.90 2.27 9.49
C LEU A 40 -7.43 2.52 10.90
N ARG A 41 -6.50 2.74 11.84
CA ARG A 41 -6.76 3.17 13.22
C ARG A 41 -5.88 4.36 13.56
N LYS A 42 -6.40 5.31 14.35
CA LYS A 42 -5.60 6.38 14.93
C LYS A 42 -4.65 5.80 15.98
N ALA A 43 -3.35 6.04 15.82
CA ALA A 43 -2.36 5.74 16.85
C ALA A 43 -2.62 6.63 18.07
N GLY A 44 -2.58 6.04 19.27
CA GLY A 44 -2.78 6.77 20.52
C GLY A 44 -1.58 7.68 20.83
N HIS A 45 -1.81 8.75 21.60
CA HIS A 45 -0.74 9.64 22.07
C HIS A 45 0.31 8.92 22.93
N ASN A 46 -0.05 7.79 23.54
CA ASN A 46 0.85 6.94 24.35
C ASN A 46 1.47 5.79 23.55
N GLU A 47 1.16 5.65 22.26
CA GLU A 47 1.74 4.60 21.43
C GLU A 47 3.03 5.11 20.79
N GLU A 48 4.16 4.49 21.14
CA GLU A 48 5.43 4.76 20.49
C GLU A 48 5.41 4.24 19.05
N VAL A 49 5.28 5.16 18.10
CA VAL A 49 5.36 4.83 16.67
C VAL A 49 6.82 4.91 16.23
N GLU A 50 7.47 3.75 16.13
CA GLU A 50 8.88 3.70 15.76
C GLU A 50 9.14 3.82 14.25
N VAL A 51 8.12 3.59 13.42
CA VAL A 51 8.19 3.60 11.96
C VAL A 51 7.05 4.47 11.39
N THR A 52 7.40 5.46 10.58
CA THR A 52 6.44 6.37 9.92
C THR A 52 6.75 6.48 8.44
N THR A 53 5.72 6.35 7.62
CA THR A 53 5.80 6.51 6.16
C THR A 53 4.88 7.64 5.73
N PRO A 54 5.38 8.65 4.99
CA PRO A 54 4.55 9.73 4.51
C PRO A 54 3.63 9.24 3.40
N VAL A 55 2.50 9.93 3.31
CA VAL A 55 1.46 9.67 2.32
C VAL A 55 1.34 10.88 1.41
N ILE A 56 1.11 10.64 0.12
CA ILE A 56 0.86 11.66 -0.88
C ILE A 56 -0.48 11.40 -1.56
N ILE A 57 -1.11 12.47 -2.04
CA ILE A 57 -2.27 12.37 -2.93
C ILE A 57 -1.81 12.53 -4.36
N THR A 58 -2.21 11.59 -5.20
CA THR A 58 -2.06 11.67 -6.65
C THR A 58 -3.43 11.85 -7.29
N TRP A 59 -3.51 12.63 -8.37
CA TRP A 59 -4.75 12.92 -9.08
C TRP A 59 -4.71 12.30 -10.46
N HIS A 60 -5.79 11.62 -10.86
CA HIS A 60 -5.95 11.07 -12.19
C HIS A 60 -7.43 11.12 -12.60
N ASN A 61 -7.75 11.83 -13.69
CA ASN A 61 -9.13 12.04 -14.17
C ASN A 61 -10.08 12.48 -13.04
N ASP A 62 -9.69 13.52 -12.30
CA ASP A 62 -10.39 14.06 -11.12
C ASP A 62 -10.60 13.11 -9.94
N LYS A 63 -10.10 11.87 -10.02
CA LYS A 63 -10.07 10.94 -8.90
C LYS A 63 -8.75 11.09 -8.13
N SER A 64 -8.86 11.30 -6.83
CA SER A 64 -7.72 11.30 -5.92
C SER A 64 -7.40 9.88 -5.47
N ARG A 65 -6.11 9.57 -5.33
CA ARG A 65 -5.62 8.31 -4.78
C ARG A 65 -4.61 8.59 -3.68
N MET A 66 -4.81 7.96 -2.53
CA MET A 66 -3.87 7.98 -1.42
C MET A 66 -2.73 6.99 -1.67
N VAL A 67 -1.48 7.45 -1.67
CA VAL A 67 -0.30 6.63 -1.97
C VAL A 67 0.72 6.77 -0.84
N GLY A 68 1.06 5.66 -0.19
CA GLY A 68 2.13 5.61 0.82
C GLY A 68 3.51 5.47 0.18
N ASP A 69 4.49 6.25 0.64
CA ASP A 69 5.86 6.19 0.15
C ASP A 69 6.69 5.11 0.88
N PHE A 70 6.43 3.85 0.56
CA PHE A 70 7.08 2.70 1.20
C PHE A 70 8.53 2.45 0.74
N ARG A 71 9.17 3.34 0.00
CA ARG A 71 10.53 3.11 -0.54
C ARG A 71 11.57 2.85 0.56
N ALA A 72 11.52 3.64 1.63
CA ALA A 72 12.40 3.45 2.78
C ALA A 72 12.11 2.10 3.48
N LEU A 73 10.83 1.79 3.69
CA LEU A 73 10.42 0.52 4.28
C LEU A 73 10.88 -0.67 3.44
N ASN A 74 10.74 -0.58 2.11
CA ASN A 74 11.11 -1.64 1.17
C ASN A 74 12.60 -1.94 1.12
N THR A 75 13.46 -1.00 1.55
CA THR A 75 14.90 -1.25 1.68
C THR A 75 15.21 -2.21 2.82
N TYR A 76 14.31 -2.26 3.80
CA TYR A 76 14.45 -3.07 5.01
C TYR A 76 13.47 -4.25 5.06
N THR A 77 12.69 -4.51 4.01
CA THR A 77 11.82 -5.69 3.94
C THR A 77 12.49 -6.79 3.13
N ILE A 78 12.36 -8.03 3.62
CA ILE A 78 12.74 -9.22 2.86
C ILE A 78 11.67 -9.43 1.78
N PRO A 79 12.01 -9.43 0.47
CA PRO A 79 11.04 -9.68 -0.58
C PRO A 79 10.49 -11.10 -0.48
N ASP A 80 9.17 -11.22 -0.32
CA ASP A 80 8.50 -12.51 -0.42
C ASP A 80 8.35 -12.89 -1.90
N ARG A 81 9.27 -13.72 -2.39
CA ARG A 81 9.26 -14.18 -3.79
C ARG A 81 8.36 -15.40 -3.90
N TYR A 82 7.04 -15.16 -3.94
CA TYR A 82 6.13 -16.21 -4.36
C TYR A 82 6.35 -16.51 -5.85
N PRO A 83 6.46 -17.79 -6.26
CA PRO A 83 6.62 -18.12 -7.67
C PRO A 83 5.32 -17.78 -8.41
N ILE A 84 5.31 -16.65 -9.10
CA ILE A 84 4.25 -16.34 -10.05
C ILE A 84 4.48 -17.24 -11.27
N PRO A 85 3.53 -18.11 -11.65
CA PRO A 85 3.69 -19.00 -12.78
C PRO A 85 3.96 -18.20 -14.05
N ARG A 86 4.88 -18.69 -14.89
CA ARG A 86 5.25 -17.98 -16.11
C ARG A 86 4.02 -17.87 -17.01
N ILE A 87 3.85 -16.71 -17.65
CA ILE A 87 2.69 -16.45 -18.53
C ILE A 87 2.51 -17.57 -19.57
N HIS A 88 3.60 -18.10 -20.13
CA HIS A 88 3.55 -19.20 -21.10
C HIS A 88 3.00 -20.52 -20.54
N GLU A 89 3.30 -20.84 -19.27
CA GLU A 89 2.78 -22.04 -18.62
C GLU A 89 1.27 -21.92 -18.40
N ASN A 90 0.81 -20.75 -17.94
CA ASN A 90 -0.61 -20.45 -17.79
C ASN A 90 -1.36 -20.53 -19.13
N LEU A 91 -0.80 -19.95 -20.21
CA LEU A 91 -1.41 -20.00 -21.54
C LEU A 91 -1.51 -21.42 -22.11
N THR A 92 -0.49 -22.25 -21.87
CA THR A 92 -0.50 -23.67 -22.31
C THR A 92 -1.55 -24.49 -21.56
N GLN A 93 -1.80 -24.18 -20.29
CA GLN A 93 -2.86 -24.83 -19.53
C GLN A 93 -4.25 -24.34 -20.00
N LEU A 94 -4.39 -23.05 -20.29
CA LEU A 94 -5.61 -22.45 -20.80
C LEU A 94 -5.96 -22.89 -22.24
N SER A 95 -4.97 -23.23 -23.06
CA SER A 95 -5.21 -23.63 -24.46
C SER A 95 -6.03 -24.91 -24.62
N LYS A 96 -6.15 -25.71 -23.56
CA LYS A 96 -6.98 -26.93 -23.52
C LYS A 96 -8.40 -26.67 -23.00
N ALA A 97 -8.70 -25.47 -22.52
CA ALA A 97 -10.01 -25.14 -21.97
C ALA A 97 -11.03 -24.82 -23.08
N ARG A 98 -12.25 -25.35 -22.96
CA ARG A 98 -13.38 -25.02 -23.86
C ARG A 98 -14.04 -23.68 -23.55
N PHE A 99 -13.94 -23.23 -22.29
CA PHE A 99 -14.50 -21.97 -21.80
C PHE A 99 -13.51 -21.37 -20.79
N ILE A 100 -13.27 -20.05 -20.88
CA ILE A 100 -12.41 -19.31 -19.97
C ILE A 100 -13.24 -18.22 -19.31
N THR A 101 -13.19 -18.15 -17.99
CA THR A 101 -13.83 -17.09 -17.19
C THR A 101 -12.75 -16.33 -16.44
N SER A 102 -12.76 -15.01 -16.56
CA SER A 102 -11.85 -14.12 -15.83
C SER A 102 -12.64 -13.35 -14.77
N MET A 103 -12.15 -13.33 -13.53
CA MET A 103 -12.72 -12.57 -12.42
C MET A 103 -11.64 -11.65 -11.86
N ASP A 104 -11.94 -10.36 -11.76
CA ASP A 104 -11.04 -9.36 -11.17
C ASP A 104 -11.42 -9.10 -9.71
N ALA A 105 -10.45 -9.26 -8.81
CA ALA A 105 -10.64 -8.97 -7.39
C ALA A 105 -10.41 -7.48 -7.15
N LEU A 106 -11.46 -6.66 -7.33
CA LEU A 106 -11.41 -5.20 -7.31
C LEU A 106 -10.75 -4.59 -6.05
N LYS A 107 -10.74 -5.31 -4.93
CA LYS A 107 -10.18 -4.89 -3.62
C LYS A 107 -9.43 -6.02 -2.91
N GLY A 108 -8.67 -6.85 -3.63
CA GLY A 108 -7.96 -7.99 -3.03
C GLY A 108 -6.88 -7.66 -1.98
N PHE A 109 -6.50 -6.38 -1.84
CA PHE A 109 -5.46 -5.91 -0.92
C PHE A 109 -5.96 -4.98 0.19
N HIS A 110 -7.27 -4.74 0.28
CA HIS A 110 -7.89 -3.85 1.28
C HIS A 110 -8.61 -4.62 2.36
#